data_AF-A0A838DY88-F1
#
_entry.id   AF-A0A838DY88-F1
#
_cell.length_a   1.000
_cell.length_b   1.000
_cell.length_c   1.000
_cell.angle_alpha   90.00
_cell.angle_beta   90.00
_cell.angle_gamma   90.00
#
_symmetry.space_group_name_H-M   'P 1'
#
loop_
_entity.id
_entity.type
_entity.pdbx_description
1 polymer ?
#
loop_
_entity_poly.entity_id
_entity_poly.type
_entity_poly.pdbx_seq_one_letter_code
_entity_poly.pdbx_strand_id
1 'polypeptide(L)'
;MLQEPETLNEPETLTGVVLNGAHGIYDIHTQQGVLRCTLRGKLKKAFAQATKTADKAHSYKGKTAAPTRHQRAEQESAVAPVRLSVGDRVRIRRLDAGTGLIEEILPRQSALTRKDVGSKDNKLVMQTLLANLDQVVLVFATAEPEPHFGMLDRYLAICESAQVRAVV
;
A
#
# COMPACT_ATOMS: atom_id res chain seq x y z
N MET A 1 -17.44 25.91 -43.92
CA MET A 1 -17.75 25.18 -42.68
C MET A 1 -16.48 24.44 -42.31
N LEU A 2 -15.62 25.07 -41.52
CA LEU A 2 -14.31 24.51 -41.16
C LEU A 2 -14.54 23.47 -40.07
N GLN A 3 -14.13 22.22 -40.33
CA GLN A 3 -14.04 21.19 -39.29
C GLN A 3 -12.99 21.65 -38.26
N GLU A 4 -13.44 21.91 -37.04
CA GLU A 4 -12.54 22.05 -35.90
C GLU A 4 -11.83 20.71 -35.68
N PRO A 5 -10.49 20.71 -35.48
CA PRO A 5 -9.76 19.47 -35.26
C PRO A 5 -10.22 18.88 -33.92
N GLU A 6 -10.68 17.63 -33.94
CA GLU A 6 -10.81 16.79 -32.73
C GLU A 6 -9.48 16.86 -31.99
N THR A 7 -9.44 17.63 -30.91
CA THR A 7 -8.30 17.68 -30.01
C THR A 7 -8.07 16.24 -29.56
N LEU A 8 -6.90 15.68 -29.86
CA LEU A 8 -6.45 14.43 -29.23
C LEU A 8 -6.61 14.63 -27.72
N ASN A 9 -7.64 14.04 -27.12
CA ASN A 9 -7.88 14.15 -25.70
C ASN A 9 -6.65 13.58 -25.00
N GLU A 10 -5.79 14.45 -24.49
CA GLU A 10 -4.79 14.04 -23.52
C GLU A 10 -5.55 13.35 -22.39
N PRO A 11 -5.21 12.11 -22.07
CA PRO A 11 -6.01 11.35 -21.13
C PRO A 11 -5.95 12.06 -19.77
N GLU A 12 -7.13 12.45 -19.29
CA GLU A 12 -7.31 13.25 -18.08
C GLU A 12 -6.56 12.58 -16.92
N THR A 13 -5.57 13.31 -16.38
CA THR A 13 -4.78 12.85 -15.24
C THR A 13 -5.45 13.34 -13.97
N LEU A 14 -5.80 12.39 -13.10
CA LEU A 14 -6.48 12.68 -11.83
C LEU A 14 -5.61 12.21 -10.67
N THR A 15 -5.90 12.74 -9.49
CA THR A 15 -5.38 12.22 -8.21
C THR A 15 -6.53 11.63 -7.42
N GLY A 16 -6.27 10.52 -6.73
CA GLY A 16 -7.26 9.89 -5.89
C GLY A 16 -6.67 9.11 -4.73
N VAL A 17 -7.56 8.53 -3.93
CA VAL A 17 -7.22 7.71 -2.77
C VAL A 17 -7.73 6.30 -2.97
N VAL A 18 -6.90 5.30 -2.68
CA VAL A 18 -7.27 3.89 -2.74
C VAL A 18 -8.26 3.57 -1.61
N LEU A 19 -9.47 3.15 -1.96
CA LEU A 19 -10.49 2.74 -0.99
C LEU A 19 -10.36 1.25 -0.63
N ASN A 20 -10.18 0.41 -1.63
CA ASN A 20 -10.04 -1.03 -1.50
C ASN A 20 -9.26 -1.59 -2.70
N GLY A 21 -8.96 -2.89 -2.66
CA GLY A 21 -8.45 -3.57 -3.83
C GLY A 21 -8.51 -5.08 -3.70
N ALA A 22 -8.89 -5.74 -4.79
CA ALA A 22 -8.93 -7.19 -4.90
C ALA A 22 -8.56 -7.62 -6.32
N HIS A 23 -7.81 -8.73 -6.44
CA HIS A 23 -7.46 -9.34 -7.74
C HIS A 23 -6.82 -8.38 -8.77
N GLY A 24 -6.09 -7.35 -8.30
CA GLY A 24 -5.42 -6.37 -9.17
C GLY A 24 -6.32 -5.25 -9.70
N ILE A 25 -7.54 -5.16 -9.18
CA ILE A 25 -8.50 -4.09 -9.40
C ILE A 25 -8.63 -3.30 -8.09
N TYR A 26 -8.68 -1.97 -8.19
CA TYR A 26 -8.71 -1.06 -7.05
C TYR A 26 -9.77 0.01 -7.26
N ASP A 27 -10.60 0.24 -6.25
CA ASP A 27 -11.54 1.36 -6.26
C ASP A 27 -10.83 2.63 -5.76
N ILE A 28 -10.78 3.65 -6.61
CA ILE A 28 -10.09 4.91 -6.34
C ILE A 28 -11.12 6.03 -6.19
N HIS A 29 -11.15 6.66 -5.02
CA HIS A 29 -11.96 7.86 -4.82
C HIS A 29 -11.26 9.09 -5.42
N THR A 30 -11.98 9.82 -6.26
CA THR A 30 -11.52 11.08 -6.88
C THR A 30 -12.57 12.16 -6.68
N GLN A 31 -12.26 13.40 -7.04
CA GLN A 31 -13.22 14.51 -7.04
C GLN A 31 -14.41 14.27 -8.00
N GLN A 32 -14.26 13.38 -8.99
CA GLN A 32 -15.29 13.05 -9.98
C GLN A 32 -16.09 11.79 -9.63
N GLY A 33 -15.86 11.23 -8.44
CA GLY A 33 -16.45 9.97 -8.00
C GLY A 33 -15.45 8.83 -7.93
N VAL A 34 -15.98 7.61 -7.80
CA VAL A 34 -15.16 6.40 -7.65
C VAL A 34 -14.86 5.81 -9.03
N LEU A 35 -13.58 5.57 -9.31
CA LEU A 35 -13.11 4.92 -10.52
C LEU A 35 -12.55 3.54 -10.21
N ARG A 36 -12.90 2.56 -11.05
CA ARG A 36 -12.33 1.22 -10.99
C ARG A 36 -11.02 1.19 -11.77
N CYS A 37 -9.92 1.05 -11.06
CA CYS A 37 -8.59 1.18 -11.64
C CYS A 37 -7.79 -0.12 -11.62
N THR A 38 -6.88 -0.25 -12.58
CA THR A 38 -5.86 -1.32 -12.58
C THR A 38 -4.46 -0.73 -12.54
N LEU A 39 -3.45 -1.52 -12.21
CA LEU A 39 -2.05 -1.06 -12.21
C LEU A 39 -1.49 -1.02 -13.63
N ARG A 40 -0.79 0.06 -13.99
CA ARG A 40 0.03 0.13 -15.21
C ARG A 40 1.02 -1.03 -15.25
N GLY A 41 1.30 -1.57 -16.44
CA GLY A 41 2.12 -2.80 -16.59
C GLY A 41 3.50 -2.76 -15.90
N LYS A 42 4.17 -1.61 -15.85
CA LYS A 42 5.43 -1.44 -15.10
C LYS A 42 5.21 -1.54 -13.57
N LEU A 43 4.16 -0.90 -13.07
CA LEU A 43 3.75 -0.98 -11.67
C LEU A 43 3.31 -2.41 -11.32
N LYS A 44 2.55 -3.08 -12.18
CA LYS A 44 2.18 -4.50 -12.02
C LYS A 44 3.40 -5.42 -11.88
N LYS A 45 4.50 -5.15 -12.59
CA LYS A 45 5.76 -5.92 -12.48
C LYS A 45 6.47 -5.67 -11.15
N ALA A 46 6.56 -4.40 -10.71
CA ALA A 46 7.11 -4.04 -9.39
C ALA A 46 6.32 -4.73 -8.26
N PHE A 47 4.98 -4.75 -8.38
CA PHE A 47 4.09 -5.46 -7.46
C PHE A 47 4.27 -6.96 -7.49
N ALA A 48 4.26 -7.58 -8.68
CA ALA A 48 4.44 -9.02 -8.81
C ALA A 48 5.79 -9.48 -8.24
N GLN A 49 6.83 -8.63 -8.28
CA GLN A 49 8.10 -8.90 -7.63
C GLN A 49 8.00 -8.80 -6.11
N ALA A 50 7.34 -7.77 -5.57
CA ALA A 50 7.07 -7.63 -4.13
C ALA A 50 6.16 -8.75 -3.57
N THR A 51 5.21 -9.26 -4.36
CA THR A 51 4.34 -10.38 -3.97
C THR A 51 5.10 -11.70 -4.04
N LYS A 52 5.85 -11.95 -5.13
CA LYS A 52 6.70 -13.15 -5.26
C LYS A 52 7.82 -13.23 -4.23
N THR A 53 8.38 -12.11 -3.77
CA THR A 53 9.35 -12.14 -2.66
C THR A 53 8.70 -12.53 -1.33
N ALA A 54 7.41 -12.26 -1.12
CA ALA A 54 6.68 -12.80 0.02
C ALA A 54 6.26 -14.26 -0.20
N ASP A 55 5.77 -14.63 -1.39
CA ASP A 55 5.29 -16.00 -1.67
C ASP A 55 6.44 -17.01 -1.79
N LYS A 56 7.58 -16.66 -2.42
CA LYS A 56 8.74 -17.57 -2.50
C LYS A 56 9.43 -17.78 -1.16
N ALA A 57 9.31 -16.82 -0.23
CA ALA A 57 9.78 -16.99 1.14
C ALA A 57 9.01 -18.09 1.91
N HIS A 58 7.88 -18.58 1.37
CA HIS A 58 7.13 -19.70 1.97
C HIS A 58 7.55 -21.10 1.48
N SER A 59 8.36 -21.26 0.42
CA SER A 59 8.50 -22.56 -0.27
C SER A 59 9.89 -23.21 -0.35
N TYR A 60 10.97 -22.64 0.19
CA TYR A 60 12.31 -23.26 0.04
C TYR A 60 12.71 -24.18 1.21
N LYS A 61 12.69 -25.48 0.92
CA LYS A 61 13.22 -26.59 1.73
C LYS A 61 14.76 -26.51 1.74
N GLY A 62 15.36 -26.58 2.92
CA GLY A 62 16.75 -26.23 3.16
C GLY A 62 17.81 -27.02 2.40
N LYS A 63 18.96 -26.37 2.20
CA LYS A 63 20.29 -27.00 2.07
C LYS A 63 21.34 -25.95 2.43
N THR A 64 22.17 -26.30 3.40
CA THR A 64 23.32 -25.57 3.94
C THR A 64 24.46 -25.44 2.93
N ALA A 65 24.99 -24.23 2.72
CA ALA A 65 26.36 -24.00 2.32
C ALA A 65 26.80 -22.57 2.72
N ALA A 66 27.92 -22.47 3.42
CA ALA A 66 28.48 -21.23 3.99
C ALA A 66 28.90 -20.21 2.91
N PRO A 67 28.86 -18.89 3.17
CA PRO A 67 29.35 -17.91 2.21
C PRO A 67 30.76 -17.44 2.52
N THR A 68 31.60 -17.54 1.49
CA THR A 68 32.92 -16.93 1.36
C THR A 68 32.81 -15.42 1.14
N ARG A 69 33.75 -14.70 1.74
CA ARG A 69 34.02 -13.26 1.66
C ARG A 69 34.31 -12.80 0.21
N HIS A 70 33.72 -11.70 -0.25
CA HIS A 70 34.39 -10.50 -0.84
C HIS A 70 33.45 -9.66 -1.74
N GLN A 71 33.67 -8.33 -1.66
CA GLN A 71 33.17 -7.22 -2.48
C GLN A 71 31.81 -6.61 -2.09
N ARG A 72 31.89 -5.65 -1.15
CA ARG A 72 30.82 -4.71 -0.83
C ARG A 72 30.87 -3.56 -1.84
N ALA A 73 30.34 -3.80 -3.02
CA ALA A 73 29.92 -2.73 -3.92
C ALA A 73 28.84 -1.91 -3.20
N GLU A 74 28.91 -0.59 -3.31
CA GLU A 74 27.89 0.35 -2.86
C GLU A 74 26.60 0.08 -3.63
N GLN A 75 25.80 -0.84 -3.09
CA GLN A 75 24.45 -1.12 -3.54
C GLN A 75 23.58 0.04 -3.08
N GLU A 76 23.45 1.03 -3.96
CA GLU A 76 22.37 2.00 -3.99
C GLU A 76 21.07 1.24 -3.66
N SER A 77 20.54 1.51 -2.47
CA SER A 77 19.58 0.63 -1.82
C SER A 77 18.34 0.53 -2.70
N ALA A 78 18.19 -0.59 -3.41
CA ALA A 78 16.99 -0.88 -4.17
C ALA A 78 15.82 -0.84 -3.19
N VAL A 79 15.09 0.27 -3.15
CA VAL A 79 13.90 0.44 -2.33
C VAL A 79 12.96 -0.68 -2.75
N ALA A 80 12.68 -1.59 -1.81
CA ALA A 80 11.80 -2.71 -2.08
C ALA A 80 10.48 -2.18 -2.66
N PRO A 81 9.88 -2.84 -3.67
CA PRO A 81 8.72 -2.28 -4.34
C PRO A 81 7.59 -2.08 -3.34
N VAL A 82 7.15 -0.83 -3.19
CA VAL A 82 6.08 -0.47 -2.26
C VAL A 82 4.78 -1.09 -2.77
N ARG A 83 4.16 -1.93 -1.95
CA ARG A 83 2.82 -2.47 -2.23
C ARG A 83 1.78 -1.38 -2.00
N LEU A 84 0.84 -1.26 -2.93
CA LEU A 84 -0.37 -0.44 -2.78
C LEU A 84 -1.14 -0.93 -1.57
N SER A 85 -1.56 0.01 -0.75
CA SER A 85 -2.37 -0.21 0.44
C SER A 85 -3.57 0.73 0.38
N VAL A 86 -4.62 0.37 1.13
CA VAL A 86 -5.75 1.29 1.33
C VAL A 86 -5.25 2.58 1.97
N GLY A 87 -5.77 3.71 1.50
CA GLY A 87 -5.34 5.05 1.88
C GLY A 87 -4.14 5.59 1.10
N ASP A 88 -3.51 4.79 0.22
CA ASP A 88 -2.50 5.33 -0.68
C ASP A 88 -3.09 6.40 -1.59
N ARG A 89 -2.40 7.53 -1.71
CA ARG A 89 -2.68 8.55 -2.71
C ARG A 89 -2.04 8.13 -4.02
N VAL A 90 -2.77 8.21 -5.12
CA VAL A 90 -2.32 7.71 -6.42
C VAL A 90 -2.55 8.74 -7.52
N ARG A 91 -1.63 8.77 -8.49
CA ARG A 91 -1.88 9.41 -9.78
C ARG A 91 -2.51 8.39 -10.70
N ILE A 92 -3.64 8.76 -11.29
CA ILE A 92 -4.36 7.92 -12.22
C ILE A 92 -4.49 8.63 -13.56
N ARG A 93 -4.51 7.82 -14.61
CA ARG A 93 -4.93 8.23 -15.93
C ARG A 93 -6.34 7.71 -16.15
N ARG A 94 -7.28 8.59 -16.43
CA ARG A 94 -8.65 8.19 -16.76
C ARG A 94 -8.66 7.49 -18.12
N LEU A 95 -9.37 6.37 -18.20
CA LEU A 95 -9.56 5.64 -19.46
C LEU A 95 -10.96 5.87 -20.02
N ASP A 96 -11.98 5.87 -19.16
CA ASP A 96 -13.37 6.16 -19.52
C ASP A 96 -14.13 6.77 -18.33
N ALA A 97 -15.46 6.83 -18.41
CA ALA A 97 -16.31 7.43 -17.39
C ALA A 97 -16.14 6.81 -15.99
N GLY A 98 -15.86 5.50 -15.91
CA GLY A 98 -15.82 4.72 -14.66
C GLY A 98 -14.51 3.97 -14.41
N THR A 99 -13.56 3.99 -15.35
CA THR A 99 -12.30 3.24 -15.23
C THR A 99 -11.06 4.11 -15.40
N GLY A 100 -9.96 3.61 -14.82
CA GLY A 100 -8.67 4.29 -14.88
C GLY A 100 -7.48 3.35 -14.76
N LEU A 101 -6.30 3.94 -14.92
CA LEU A 101 -5.03 3.26 -14.77
C LEU A 101 -4.20 3.97 -13.71
N ILE A 102 -3.79 3.24 -12.66
CA ILE A 102 -2.86 3.75 -11.65
C ILE A 102 -1.48 3.80 -12.28
N GLU A 103 -0.95 5.01 -12.36
CA GLU A 103 0.36 5.29 -12.92
C GLU A 103 1.45 5.29 -11.85
N GLU A 104 1.14 5.87 -10.70
CA GLU A 104 2.11 6.13 -9.64
C GLU A 104 1.42 6.11 -8.27
N ILE A 105 2.13 5.60 -7.27
CA ILE A 105 1.80 5.75 -5.85
C ILE A 105 2.54 6.98 -5.35
N LEU A 106 1.81 7.97 -4.85
CA LEU A 106 2.40 9.19 -4.32
C LEU A 106 3.05 8.93 -2.95
N PRO A 107 4.01 9.78 -2.51
CA PRO A 107 4.69 9.60 -1.24
C PRO A 107 3.71 9.53 -0.05
N ARG A 108 3.93 8.56 0.84
CA ARG A 108 3.15 8.40 2.06
C ARG A 108 3.55 9.43 3.10
N GLN A 109 2.57 9.99 3.79
CA GLN A 109 2.76 10.89 4.93
C GLN A 109 2.76 10.12 6.25
N SER A 110 1.97 9.05 6.33
CA SER A 110 1.93 8.12 7.47
C SER A 110 1.66 6.70 6.98
N ALA A 111 1.99 5.70 7.80
CA ALA A 111 1.70 4.31 7.49
C ALA A 111 1.57 3.47 8.76
N LEU A 112 0.46 2.75 8.88
CA LEU A 112 0.33 1.70 9.88
C LEU A 112 0.93 0.42 9.31
N THR A 113 2.07 0.00 9.86
CA THR A 113 2.81 -1.17 9.38
C THR A 113 2.89 -2.24 10.45
N ARG A 114 2.95 -3.50 10.01
CA ARG A 114 3.16 -4.65 10.89
C ARG A 114 4.33 -5.45 10.36
N LYS A 115 5.17 -5.94 11.28
CA LYS A 115 6.15 -6.99 10.99
C LYS A 115 5.39 -8.23 10.53
N ASP A 116 5.72 -8.74 9.35
CA ASP A 116 5.20 -10.03 8.93
C ASP A 116 5.83 -11.12 9.82
N VAL A 117 4.98 -11.86 10.54
CA VAL A 117 5.39 -12.87 11.54
C VAL A 117 5.78 -14.19 10.86
N GLY A 118 5.59 -14.31 9.54
CA GLY A 118 5.81 -15.55 8.79
C GLY A 118 7.23 -15.82 8.29
N SER A 119 8.21 -14.94 8.52
CA SER A 119 9.54 -15.10 7.93
C SER A 119 10.44 -16.03 8.75
N LYS A 120 10.46 -17.32 8.39
CA LYS A 120 11.40 -18.34 8.91
C LYS A 120 12.89 -17.99 8.71
N ASP A 121 13.20 -16.98 7.90
CA ASP A 121 14.55 -16.65 7.44
C ASP A 121 15.08 -15.28 7.92
N ASN A 122 14.58 -14.79 9.06
CA ASN A 122 15.05 -13.56 9.73
C ASN A 122 14.98 -12.27 8.86
N LYS A 123 14.30 -12.31 7.70
CA LYS A 123 14.03 -11.13 6.88
C LYS A 123 12.73 -10.50 7.34
N LEU A 124 12.85 -9.47 8.18
CA LEU A 124 11.73 -8.63 8.58
C LEU A 124 11.15 -7.91 7.36
N VAL A 125 10.04 -8.43 6.82
CA VAL A 125 9.24 -7.70 5.83
C VAL A 125 8.20 -6.87 6.58
N MET A 126 8.21 -5.56 6.36
CA MET A 126 7.15 -4.68 6.86
C MET A 126 5.99 -4.71 5.88
N GLN A 127 4.82 -5.16 6.35
CA GLN A 127 3.59 -5.05 5.60
C GLN A 127 2.88 -3.75 6.00
N THR A 128 2.60 -2.87 5.04
CA THR A 128 1.69 -1.75 5.26
C THR A 128 0.25 -2.25 5.24
N LEU A 129 -0.49 -1.98 6.32
CA LEU A 129 -1.91 -2.31 6.45
C LEU A 129 -2.77 -1.16 5.93
N LEU A 130 -2.43 0.07 6.32
CA LEU A 130 -3.10 1.31 5.94
C LEU A 130 -2.05 2.41 5.74
N ALA A 131 -2.27 3.27 4.74
CA ALA A 131 -1.42 4.41 4.44
C ALA A 131 -2.19 5.73 4.66
N ASN A 132 -1.47 6.80 4.96
CA ASN A 132 -1.99 8.16 5.10
C ASN A 132 -3.18 8.26 6.06
N LEU A 133 -3.08 7.57 7.20
CA LEU A 133 -4.02 7.75 8.31
C LEU A 133 -3.70 9.05 9.05
N ASP A 134 -4.73 9.87 9.24
CA ASP A 134 -4.64 11.14 9.98
C ASP A 134 -5.17 11.02 11.42
N GLN A 135 -6.07 10.05 11.66
CA GLN A 135 -6.71 9.83 12.95
C GLN A 135 -7.18 8.38 13.11
N VAL A 136 -7.12 7.87 14.34
CA VAL A 136 -7.74 6.62 14.78
C VAL A 136 -8.81 6.95 15.82
N VAL A 137 -10.00 6.37 15.66
CA VAL A 137 -11.09 6.46 16.64
C VAL A 137 -11.24 5.09 17.29
N LEU A 138 -10.97 5.03 18.59
CA LEU A 138 -10.97 3.83 19.41
C LEU A 138 -12.31 3.68 20.11
N VAL A 139 -13.19 2.87 19.56
CA VAL A 139 -14.54 2.67 20.11
C VAL A 139 -14.53 1.50 21.09
N PHE A 140 -14.92 1.77 22.34
CA PHE A 140 -15.10 0.77 23.39
C PHE A 140 -16.51 0.81 23.95
N ALA A 141 -17.09 -0.35 24.23
CA ALA A 141 -18.35 -0.43 24.97
C ALA A 141 -18.11 -0.09 26.44
N THR A 142 -19.08 0.59 27.06
CA THR A 142 -19.02 0.94 28.49
C THR A 142 -19.53 -0.17 29.39
N ALA A 143 -20.21 -1.19 28.84
CA ALA A 143 -20.82 -2.27 29.60
C ALA A 143 -20.79 -3.63 28.86
N GLU A 144 -21.29 -3.68 27.62
CA GLU A 144 -21.41 -4.93 26.86
C GLU A 144 -20.68 -4.83 25.50
N PRO A 145 -19.51 -5.47 25.34
CA PRO A 145 -18.73 -6.20 26.35
C PRO A 145 -18.11 -5.28 27.41
N GLU A 146 -17.66 -5.86 28.54
CA GLU A 146 -16.98 -5.13 29.60
C GLU A 146 -15.70 -4.44 29.06
N PRO A 147 -15.46 -3.14 29.36
CA PRO A 147 -14.34 -2.41 28.79
C PRO A 147 -12.99 -2.99 29.21
N HIS A 148 -12.24 -3.48 28.22
CA HIS A 148 -10.91 -4.04 28.45
C HIS A 148 -9.82 -2.94 28.38
N PHE A 149 -9.58 -2.21 29.47
CA PHE A 149 -8.62 -1.08 29.50
C PHE A 149 -7.19 -1.43 29.07
N GLY A 150 -6.69 -2.63 29.42
CA GLY A 150 -5.37 -3.07 28.94
C GLY A 150 -5.29 -3.30 27.41
N MET A 151 -6.42 -3.34 26.71
CA MET A 151 -6.49 -3.37 25.25
C MET A 151 -6.51 -1.94 24.70
N LEU A 152 -7.24 -1.03 25.34
CA LEU A 152 -7.22 0.40 25.04
C LEU A 152 -5.79 0.95 25.11
N ASP A 153 -5.05 0.71 26.19
CA ASP A 153 -3.67 1.16 26.34
C ASP A 153 -2.76 0.62 25.24
N ARG A 154 -2.96 -0.64 24.84
CA ARG A 154 -2.20 -1.24 23.72
C ARG A 154 -2.51 -0.56 22.40
N TYR A 155 -3.77 -0.24 22.12
CA TYR A 155 -4.12 0.50 20.91
C TYR A 155 -3.58 1.93 20.92
N LEU A 156 -3.63 2.62 22.06
CA LEU A 156 -3.02 3.94 22.22
C LEU A 156 -1.51 3.89 21.97
N ALA A 157 -0.80 2.90 22.55
CA ALA A 157 0.63 2.70 22.32
C ALA A 157 0.97 2.42 20.84
N ILE A 158 0.12 1.66 20.13
CA ILE A 158 0.28 1.42 18.68
C ILE A 158 0.09 2.72 17.89
N CYS A 159 -0.94 3.51 18.21
CA CYS A 159 -1.19 4.79 17.54
C CYS A 159 -0.04 5.77 17.75
N GLU A 160 0.47 5.86 18.97
CA GLU A 160 1.62 6.71 19.31
C GLU A 160 2.89 6.26 18.55
N SER A 161 3.18 4.95 18.54
CA SER A 161 4.31 4.40 17.79
C SER A 161 4.19 4.64 16.28
N ALA A 162 2.98 4.69 15.74
CA ALA A 162 2.70 5.02 14.34
C ALA A 162 2.58 6.52 14.07
N GLN A 163 2.69 7.36 15.11
CA GLN A 163 2.51 8.83 15.06
C GLN A 163 1.16 9.25 14.47
N VAL A 164 0.09 8.52 14.82
CA VAL A 164 -1.28 8.83 14.40
C VAL A 164 -2.10 9.28 15.60
N ARG A 165 -2.85 10.39 15.43
CA ARG A 165 -3.70 10.94 16.48
C ARG A 165 -4.81 9.95 16.86
N ALA A 166 -4.92 9.59 18.13
CA ALA A 166 -6.01 8.76 18.63
C ALA A 166 -7.08 9.60 19.35
N VAL A 167 -8.34 9.17 19.25
CA VAL A 167 -9.48 9.66 20.04
C VAL A 167 -10.24 8.44 20.56
N VAL A 168 -10.71 8.50 21.81
CA VAL A 168 -11.52 7.46 22.47
C VAL A 168 -12.94 8.00 22.64
#